data_AF-A0A3C1C961-F1
#
_entry.id   AF-A0A3C1C961-F1
#
_cell.length_a   1.000
_cell.length_b   1.000
_cell.length_c   1.000
_cell.angle_alpha   90.00
_cell.angle_beta   90.00
_cell.angle_gamma   90.00
#
_symmetry.space_group_name_H-M   'P 1'
#
loop_
_entity.id
_entity.type
_entity.pdbx_description
1 polymer ?
#
loop_
_entity_poly.entity_id
_entity_poly.type
_entity_poly.pdbx_seq_one_letter_code
_entity_poly.pdbx_strand_id
1 'polypeptide(L)'
;MYQTTFTPLSCYSVMKIRFACGLLFSYSLLLYSCSAQQKNSPAKIGPTMETPGKNNPVYSRTDSSRVNLSEEEWKKILPADVYYIAREKGTERPWSSPIEHSSEVGTYYCKACG
;
A
#
# COMPACT_ATOMS: atom_id res chain seq x y z
N MET A 1 32.50 44.19 54.02
CA MET A 1 33.33 44.42 52.82
C MET A 1 33.88 43.06 52.42
N TYR A 2 33.45 42.38 51.37
CA TYR A 2 33.20 42.83 50.00
C TYR A 2 31.99 42.14 49.35
N GLN A 3 31.37 42.92 48.48
CA GLN A 3 30.19 42.66 47.66
C GLN A 3 30.36 41.47 46.69
N THR A 4 29.22 40.88 46.37
CA THR A 4 28.92 40.02 45.23
C THR A 4 29.29 40.63 43.87
N THR A 5 29.91 39.84 42.98
CA THR A 5 29.89 40.07 41.52
C THR A 5 29.40 38.81 40.82
N PHE A 6 28.09 38.69 40.67
CA PHE A 6 27.44 37.71 39.80
C PHE A 6 27.53 38.22 38.35
N THR A 7 28.29 37.53 37.50
CA THR A 7 28.42 37.85 36.07
C THR A 7 27.17 37.42 35.30
N PRO A 8 26.46 38.33 34.58
CA PRO A 8 25.21 38.00 33.88
C PRO A 8 25.40 37.26 32.53
N LEU A 9 26.63 37.12 32.03
CA LEU A 9 26.92 36.52 30.72
C LEU A 9 26.93 34.98 30.71
N SER A 10 27.14 34.34 31.86
CA SER A 10 27.11 32.87 31.97
C SER A 10 25.68 32.30 31.88
N CYS A 11 24.69 33.03 32.41
CA CYS A 11 23.31 32.55 32.48
C CYS A 11 22.61 32.55 31.12
N TYR A 12 22.88 33.54 30.26
CA TYR A 12 22.29 33.64 28.91
C TYR A 12 22.79 32.54 27.96
N SER A 13 24.07 32.16 28.08
CA SER A 13 24.65 31.08 27.28
C SER A 13 24.09 29.71 27.70
N VAL A 14 23.95 29.46 29.01
CA VAL A 14 23.36 28.20 29.52
C VAL A 14 21.88 28.10 29.18
N MET A 15 21.14 29.22 29.23
CA MET A 15 19.72 29.24 28.87
C MET A 15 19.50 28.97 27.37
N LYS A 16 20.30 29.58 26.49
CA LYS A 16 20.26 29.29 25.04
C LYS A 16 20.63 27.85 24.69
N ILE A 17 21.61 27.26 25.36
CA ILE A 17 22.02 25.86 25.14
C ILE A 17 20.90 24.90 25.56
N ARG A 18 20.19 25.16 26.66
CA ARG A 18 19.04 24.33 27.08
C ARG A 18 17.84 24.46 26.14
N PHE A 19 17.57 25.66 25.62
CA PHE A 19 16.51 25.85 24.61
C PHE A 19 16.88 25.23 23.26
N ALA A 20 18.13 25.36 22.81
CA ALA A 20 18.60 24.75 21.55
C ALA A 20 18.63 23.22 21.63
N CYS A 21 19.13 22.63 22.71
CA CYS A 21 19.08 21.18 22.92
C CYS A 21 17.63 20.67 23.06
N GLY A 22 16.73 21.43 23.68
CA GLY A 22 15.30 21.10 23.75
C GLY A 22 14.62 21.08 22.38
N LEU A 23 14.88 22.09 21.54
CA LEU A 23 14.34 22.18 20.18
C LEU A 23 14.91 21.08 19.25
N LEU A 24 16.18 20.72 19.41
CA LEU A 24 16.81 19.61 18.67
C LEU A 24 16.25 18.26 19.11
N PHE A 25 15.96 18.06 20.41
CA PHE A 25 15.36 16.83 20.91
C PHE A 25 13.90 16.66 20.46
N SER A 26 13.11 17.74 20.43
CA SER A 26 11.74 17.72 19.89
C SER A 26 11.72 17.52 18.36
N TYR A 27 12.69 18.08 17.64
CA TYR A 27 12.80 17.89 16.19
C TYR A 27 13.17 16.44 15.83
N SER A 28 14.04 15.81 16.62
CA SER A 28 14.35 14.38 16.47
C SER A 28 13.14 13.49 16.73
N LEU A 29 12.29 13.82 17.71
CA LEU A 29 11.04 13.08 17.97
C LEU A 29 10.01 13.20 16.83
N LEU A 30 9.94 14.36 16.16
CA LEU A 30 9.05 14.56 15.01
C LEU A 30 9.48 13.77 13.75
N LEU A 31 10.78 13.52 13.56
CA LEU A 31 11.29 12.78 12.40
C LEU A 31 11.15 11.24 12.52
N TYR A 32 10.94 10.69 13.72
CA TYR A 32 10.73 9.25 13.90
C TYR A 32 9.31 8.76 13.56
N SER A 33 8.33 9.66 13.38
CA SER A 33 6.93 9.29 13.11
C SER A 33 6.62 8.92 11.66
N CYS A 34 7.57 9.06 10.72
CA CYS A 34 7.36 8.67 9.33
C CYS A 34 7.93 7.29 8.94
N SER A 35 8.57 6.54 9.85
CA SER A 35 9.14 5.22 9.53
C SER A 35 8.20 4.04 9.83
N ALA A 36 7.05 4.28 10.48
CA ALA A 36 6.10 3.23 10.83
C ALA A 36 5.03 3.01 9.74
N GLN A 37 5.43 2.84 8.47
CA GLN A 37 4.52 2.31 7.45
C GLN A 37 5.26 1.52 6.35
N GLN A 38 5.21 0.18 6.53
CA GLN A 38 5.15 -0.91 5.54
C GLN A 38 6.31 -1.19 4.57
N LYS A 39 6.84 -2.42 4.65
CA LYS A 39 7.24 -3.23 3.48
C LYS A 39 6.88 -4.71 3.69
N ASN A 40 5.59 -5.04 3.63
CA ASN A 40 5.20 -6.34 3.12
C ASN A 40 5.43 -6.27 1.61
N SER A 41 6.59 -6.70 1.14
CA SER A 41 6.82 -6.85 -0.29
C SER A 41 6.02 -8.06 -0.77
N PRO A 42 5.02 -7.94 -1.67
CA PRO A 42 4.77 -9.03 -2.58
C PRO A 42 6.03 -9.17 -3.43
N ALA A 43 6.53 -10.39 -3.54
CA ALA A 43 7.66 -10.72 -4.39
C ALA A 43 7.49 -10.08 -5.77
N LYS A 44 8.58 -9.51 -6.32
CA LYS A 44 8.63 -9.07 -7.71
C LYS A 44 8.26 -10.24 -8.61
N ILE A 45 7.06 -10.22 -9.16
CA ILE A 45 6.69 -10.95 -10.37
C ILE A 45 6.82 -9.91 -11.47
N GLY A 46 7.58 -10.22 -12.53
CA GLY A 46 7.70 -9.34 -13.69
C GLY A 46 6.34 -9.11 -14.37
N PRO A 47 6.30 -8.43 -15.53
CA PRO A 47 5.09 -8.32 -16.34
C PRO A 47 4.80 -9.68 -16.97
N THR A 48 4.38 -10.65 -16.17
CA THR A 48 3.69 -11.83 -16.64
C THR A 48 2.23 -11.55 -16.40
N MET A 49 1.45 -11.42 -17.48
CA MET A 49 -0.01 -11.47 -17.46
C MET A 49 -0.44 -12.51 -16.42
N GLU A 50 -0.87 -12.04 -15.25
CA GLU A 50 -1.08 -12.90 -14.09
C GLU A 50 -2.10 -13.95 -14.49
N THR A 51 -1.65 -15.20 -14.59
CA THR A 51 -2.51 -16.33 -14.93
C THR A 51 -3.64 -16.37 -13.90
N PRO A 52 -4.89 -16.05 -14.28
CA PRO A 52 -6.00 -16.24 -13.38
C PRO A 52 -6.16 -17.75 -13.21
N GLY A 53 -6.14 -18.23 -11.97
CA GLY A 53 -6.53 -19.60 -11.70
C GLY A 53 -5.40 -20.61 -11.58
N LYS A 54 -4.45 -20.37 -10.67
CA LYS A 54 -3.77 -21.54 -10.07
C LYS A 54 -4.76 -22.42 -9.27
N ASN A 55 -5.98 -21.94 -9.02
CA ASN A 55 -6.94 -22.50 -8.07
C ASN A 55 -8.43 -22.22 -8.36
N ASN A 56 -8.82 -21.79 -9.57
CA ASN A 56 -10.25 -21.64 -9.93
C ASN A 56 -10.75 -22.87 -10.69
N PRO A 57 -11.59 -23.74 -10.09
CA PRO A 57 -12.07 -24.95 -10.75
C PRO A 57 -13.10 -24.70 -11.85
N VAL A 58 -13.59 -23.47 -11.98
CA VAL A 58 -14.69 -23.10 -12.89
C VAL A 58 -14.21 -22.37 -14.14
N TYR A 59 -12.96 -21.92 -14.17
CA TYR A 59 -12.43 -21.18 -15.31
C TYR A 59 -12.35 -22.07 -16.56
N SER A 60 -13.13 -21.76 -17.60
CA SER A 60 -13.15 -22.50 -18.86
C SER A 60 -13.38 -21.56 -20.04
N ARG A 61 -12.57 -21.71 -21.11
CA ARG A 61 -12.70 -20.92 -22.35
C ARG A 61 -13.50 -21.62 -23.43
N THR A 62 -13.80 -22.90 -23.24
CA THR A 62 -14.45 -23.77 -24.24
C THR A 62 -15.86 -24.13 -23.83
N ASP A 63 -16.15 -24.12 -22.53
CA ASP A 63 -17.48 -24.40 -22.01
C ASP A 63 -18.33 -23.12 -22.00
N SER A 64 -19.56 -23.22 -22.48
CA SER A 64 -20.56 -22.15 -22.50
C SER A 64 -21.68 -22.36 -21.49
N SER A 65 -21.56 -23.38 -20.64
CA SER A 65 -22.53 -23.67 -19.58
C SER A 65 -22.65 -22.53 -18.55
N ARG A 66 -23.84 -22.39 -17.95
CA ARG A 66 -24.07 -21.38 -16.92
C ARG A 66 -23.40 -21.79 -15.62
N VAL A 67 -22.49 -20.95 -15.13
CA VAL A 67 -21.88 -21.09 -13.82
C VAL A 67 -22.86 -20.67 -12.71
N ASN A 68 -23.24 -21.61 -11.85
CA ASN A 68 -24.04 -21.35 -10.65
C ASN A 68 -23.19 -21.66 -9.41
N LEU A 69 -22.50 -20.64 -8.89
CA LEU A 69 -21.80 -20.69 -7.61
C LEU A 69 -22.35 -19.62 -6.68
N SER A 70 -22.28 -19.86 -5.38
CA SER A 70 -22.62 -18.89 -4.34
C SER A 70 -21.56 -17.79 -4.22
N GLU A 71 -21.93 -16.63 -3.65
CA GLU A 71 -20.98 -15.53 -3.43
C GLU A 71 -19.83 -15.94 -2.50
N GLU A 72 -20.10 -16.80 -1.53
CA GLU A 72 -19.10 -17.29 -0.58
C GLU A 72 -18.03 -18.17 -1.26
N GLU A 73 -18.44 -18.98 -2.23
CA GLU A 73 -17.52 -19.77 -3.05
C GLU A 73 -16.71 -18.86 -3.97
N TRP A 74 -17.36 -17.89 -4.61
CA TRP A 74 -16.67 -16.91 -5.45
C TRP A 74 -15.62 -16.12 -4.67
N LYS A 75 -15.92 -15.72 -3.43
CA LYS A 75 -14.99 -14.99 -2.56
C LYS A 75 -13.77 -15.82 -2.15
N LYS A 76 -13.89 -17.15 -2.10
CA LYS A 76 -12.77 -18.07 -1.81
C LYS A 76 -11.93 -18.36 -3.05
N ILE A 77 -12.57 -18.43 -4.21
CA ILE A 77 -11.93 -18.78 -5.48
C ILE A 77 -11.21 -17.58 -6.10
N LEU A 78 -11.85 -16.40 -6.07
CA LEU A 78 -11.34 -15.20 -6.72
C LEU A 78 -10.45 -14.39 -5.77
N PRO A 79 -9.41 -13.73 -6.30
CA PRO A 79 -8.71 -12.67 -5.57
C PRO A 79 -9.68 -11.56 -5.15
N ALA A 80 -9.43 -10.94 -4.00
CA ALA A 80 -10.30 -9.91 -3.43
C ALA A 80 -10.60 -8.77 -4.42
N ASP A 81 -9.59 -8.28 -5.14
CA ASP A 81 -9.72 -7.18 -6.10
C ASP A 81 -10.62 -7.59 -7.29
N VAL A 82 -10.46 -8.81 -7.79
CA VAL A 82 -11.27 -9.34 -8.90
C VAL A 82 -12.71 -9.59 -8.45
N TYR A 83 -12.91 -10.12 -7.24
CA TYR A 83 -14.24 -10.32 -6.66
C TYR A 83 -14.97 -8.98 -6.48
N TYR A 84 -14.30 -7.98 -5.92
CA TYR A 84 -14.83 -6.64 -5.75
C TYR A 84 -15.32 -6.04 -7.09
N ILE A 85 -14.48 -6.11 -8.14
CA ILE A 85 -14.82 -5.56 -9.45
C ILE A 85 -15.93 -6.39 -10.13
N ALA A 86 -15.77 -7.71 -10.21
CA ALA A 86 -16.63 -8.57 -11.03
C ALA A 86 -17.97 -8.94 -10.37
N ARG A 87 -18.03 -9.06 -9.03
CA ARG A 87 -19.23 -9.47 -8.29
C ARG A 87 -19.87 -8.32 -7.53
N GLU A 88 -19.08 -7.47 -6.89
CA GLU A 88 -19.60 -6.34 -6.11
C GLU A 88 -19.81 -5.06 -6.94
N LYS A 89 -19.61 -5.14 -8.27
CA LYS A 89 -19.70 -4.00 -9.20
C LYS A 89 -18.77 -2.85 -8.83
N GLY A 90 -17.63 -3.18 -8.22
CA GLY A 90 -16.56 -2.25 -7.90
C GLY A 90 -15.86 -1.72 -9.15
N THR A 91 -15.03 -0.72 -8.96
CA THR A 91 -14.17 -0.17 -10.01
C THR A 91 -12.73 -0.15 -9.51
N GLU A 92 -11.79 -0.57 -10.34
CA GLU A 92 -10.38 -0.49 -9.99
C GLU A 92 -9.91 0.96 -9.87
N ARG A 93 -8.76 1.16 -9.22
CA ARG A 93 -8.20 2.51 -9.08
C ARG A 93 -7.75 3.02 -10.46
N PRO A 94 -7.86 4.33 -10.76
CA PRO A 94 -7.33 4.88 -11.99
C PRO A 94 -5.85 4.51 -12.19
N TRP A 95 -5.49 4.15 -13.42
CA TRP A 95 -4.13 3.77 -13.85
C TRP A 95 -3.52 2.58 -13.11
N SER A 96 -4.36 1.67 -12.57
CA SER A 96 -3.88 0.46 -11.88
C SER A 96 -3.94 -0.82 -12.72
N SER A 97 -4.69 -0.81 -13.83
CA SER A 97 -4.86 -1.98 -14.68
C SER A 97 -3.57 -2.34 -15.42
N PRO A 98 -3.12 -3.61 -15.42
CA PRO A 98 -1.94 -4.04 -16.16
C PRO A 98 -2.06 -3.85 -17.68
N ILE A 99 -3.30 -3.83 -18.20
CA ILE A 99 -3.62 -3.72 -19.63
C ILE A 99 -4.01 -2.31 -20.05
N GLU A 100 -3.96 -1.32 -19.15
CA GLU A 100 -4.35 0.08 -19.42
C GLU A 100 -3.57 0.69 -20.59
N HIS A 101 -2.29 0.34 -20.72
CA HIS A 101 -1.39 0.87 -21.74
C HIS A 101 -0.90 -0.21 -22.71
N SER A 102 -1.50 -1.40 -22.68
CA SER A 102 -1.10 -2.49 -23.58
C SER A 102 -1.69 -2.26 -24.97
N SER A 103 -0.84 -2.30 -25.99
CA SER A 103 -1.24 -2.27 -27.42
C SER A 103 -1.17 -3.67 -28.05
N GLU A 104 -1.24 -4.71 -27.24
CA GLU A 104 -1.10 -6.10 -27.67
C GLU A 104 -2.35 -6.56 -28.42
N VAL A 105 -2.15 -7.27 -29.54
CA VAL A 105 -3.23 -7.88 -30.31
C VAL A 105 -3.51 -9.27 -29.75
N GLY A 106 -4.72 -9.48 -29.24
CA GLY A 106 -5.12 -10.74 -28.63
C GLY A 106 -6.61 -10.81 -28.31
N THR A 107 -6.99 -11.84 -27.55
CA THR A 107 -8.38 -12.04 -27.11
C THR A 107 -8.45 -11.87 -25.59
N TYR A 108 -9.37 -11.02 -25.16
CA TYR A 108 -9.65 -10.78 -23.74
C TYR A 108 -10.74 -11.75 -23.27
N TYR A 109 -10.50 -12.34 -22.10
CA TYR A 109 -11.36 -13.34 -21.48
C TYR A 109 -11.83 -12.85 -20.13
N CYS A 110 -13.00 -13.32 -19.68
CA CYS A 110 -13.55 -12.98 -18.37
C CYS A 110 -12.60 -13.48 -17.28
N LYS A 111 -12.10 -12.59 -16.43
CA LYS A 111 -11.17 -12.97 -15.34
C LYS A 111 -11.82 -13.87 -14.29
N ALA A 112 -13.15 -13.93 -14.22
CA ALA A 112 -13.90 -14.77 -13.29
C ALA A 112 -14.17 -16.19 -13.82
N CYS A 113 -14.67 -16.35 -15.05
CA CYS A 113 -15.13 -17.64 -15.57
C CYS A 113 -14.51 -18.10 -16.90
N GLY A 114 -13.77 -17.25 -17.60
CA GLY A 114 -13.33 -17.52 -18.97
C GLY A 114 -14.12 -16.71 -19.98
#